data_AF-A0A251XR40-F1
#
_entry.id   AF-A0A251XR40-F1
#
_cell.length_a   1.000
_cell.length_b   1.000
_cell.length_c   1.000
_cell.angle_alpha   90.00
_cell.angle_beta   90.00
_cell.angle_gamma   90.00
#
_symmetry.space_group_name_H-M   'P 1'
#
loop_
_entity.id
_entity.type
_entity.pdbx_description
1 polymer ?
#
loop_
_entity_poly.entity_id
_entity_poly.type
_entity_poly.pdbx_seq_one_letter_code
_entity_poly.pdbx_strand_id
1 'polypeptide(L)'
;MSTDSLDTMRELRRVVAEGRITIGSLSAATGISSTLLLRLTSESVDDGSGITARAGLLTSEETVRVSGLVARLTAGSGVDDDIRLRSILETLTCTLELTPTNIAALTGIDVAAVDAALHDPRDVAMDTRYALAVRASYLLHAMGDAAPSPQVR
;
A
#
# COMPACT_ATOMS: atom_id res chain seq x y z
N MET A 1 -12.38 15.26 -11.01
CA MET A 1 -11.76 14.88 -9.72
C MET A 1 -12.84 14.79 -8.67
N SER A 2 -13.59 13.68 -8.53
CA SER A 2 -14.83 13.78 -7.76
C SER A 2 -15.36 12.53 -7.04
N THR A 3 -14.87 11.32 -7.29
CA THR A 3 -15.42 10.11 -6.62
C THR A 3 -14.41 9.44 -5.71
N ASP A 4 -13.17 9.25 -6.18
CA ASP A 4 -12.15 8.46 -5.45
C ASP A 4 -11.67 9.14 -4.16
N SER A 5 -11.56 10.47 -4.17
CA SER A 5 -11.16 11.27 -3.00
C SER A 5 -12.23 11.24 -1.90
N LEU A 6 -13.51 11.22 -2.29
CA LEU A 6 -14.64 11.14 -1.35
C LEU A 6 -14.74 9.75 -0.72
N ASP A 7 -14.47 8.70 -1.50
CA ASP A 7 -14.44 7.34 -1.01
C ASP A 7 -13.26 7.12 -0.05
N THR A 8 -12.09 7.66 -0.40
CA THR A 8 -10.90 7.65 0.45
C THR A 8 -11.15 8.25 1.83
N MET A 9 -11.81 9.42 1.90
CA MET A 9 -12.08 10.07 3.20
C MET A 9 -13.09 9.30 4.06
N ARG A 10 -14.06 8.63 3.42
CA ARG A 10 -15.01 7.77 4.11
C ARG A 10 -14.31 6.55 4.70
N GLU A 11 -13.46 5.91 3.90
CA GLU A 11 -12.66 4.76 4.34
C GLU A 11 -11.66 5.15 5.43
N LEU A 12 -11.00 6.31 5.32
CA LEU A 12 -10.10 6.81 6.36
C LEU A 12 -10.82 6.97 7.71
N ARG A 13 -12.02 7.56 7.70
CA ARG A 13 -12.86 7.68 8.90
C ARG A 13 -13.18 6.32 9.49
N ARG A 14 -13.60 5.39 8.65
CA ARG A 14 -13.95 4.03 9.07
C ARG A 14 -12.77 3.33 9.74
N VAL A 15 -11.58 3.36 9.13
CA VAL A 15 -10.36 2.71 9.66
C VAL A 15 -9.93 3.33 11.00
N VAL A 16 -10.08 4.64 11.17
CA VAL A 16 -9.79 5.32 12.46
C VAL A 16 -10.85 5.01 13.52
N ALA A 17 -12.14 5.04 13.15
CA ALA A 17 -13.25 4.76 14.07
C ALA A 17 -13.25 3.31 14.57
N GLU A 18 -12.86 2.36 13.72
CA GLU A 18 -12.67 0.95 14.07
C GLU A 18 -11.38 0.70 14.90
N GLY A 19 -10.57 1.73 15.17
CA GLY A 19 -9.34 1.61 15.95
C GLY A 19 -8.20 0.88 15.23
N ARG A 20 -8.30 0.65 13.91
CA ARG A 20 -7.27 -0.05 13.12
C ARG A 20 -6.01 0.81 12.91
N ILE A 21 -6.15 2.13 12.98
CA ILE A 21 -5.03 3.07 12.99
C ILE A 21 -5.34 4.25 13.91
N THR A 22 -4.34 4.72 14.65
CA THR A 22 -4.49 5.91 15.49
C THR A 22 -4.20 7.18 14.69
N ILE A 23 -4.75 8.32 15.13
CA ILE A 23 -4.41 9.63 14.56
C ILE A 23 -2.90 9.92 14.65
N GLY A 24 -2.26 9.52 15.76
CA GLY A 24 -0.82 9.69 15.94
C GLY A 24 -0.02 8.90 14.90
N SER A 25 -0.39 7.64 14.65
CA SER A 25 0.23 6.80 13.61
C SER A 25 0.02 7.37 12.21
N LEU A 26 -1.19 7.87 11.93
CA LEU A 26 -1.52 8.50 10.64
C LEU A 26 -0.71 9.79 10.43
N SER A 27 -0.55 10.60 11.49
CA SER A 27 0.25 11.82 11.48
C SER A 27 1.73 11.51 11.18
N ALA A 28 2.29 10.50 11.86
CA ALA A 28 3.66 10.06 11.63
C ALA A 28 3.87 9.51 10.21
N ALA A 29 2.92 8.74 9.68
CA ALA A 29 3.04 8.12 8.36
C ALA A 29 2.87 9.11 7.20
N THR A 30 2.03 10.15 7.37
CA THR A 30 1.67 11.07 6.28
C THR A 30 2.36 12.42 6.35
N GLY A 31 2.96 12.76 7.51
CA GLY A 31 3.48 14.08 7.82
C GLY A 31 2.40 15.14 8.09
N ILE A 32 1.12 14.76 8.04
CA ILE A 32 -0.01 15.67 8.24
C ILE A 32 -0.23 15.88 9.74
N SER A 33 -0.52 17.11 10.15
CA SER A 33 -0.74 17.43 11.56
C SER A 33 -1.92 16.65 12.15
N SER A 34 -1.76 16.20 13.40
CA SER A 34 -2.82 15.48 14.12
C SER A 34 -4.11 16.31 14.23
N THR A 35 -4.01 17.63 14.33
CA THR A 35 -5.17 18.53 14.37
C THR A 35 -5.96 18.54 13.06
N LEU A 36 -5.27 18.53 11.92
CA LEU A 36 -5.91 18.47 10.61
C LEU A 36 -6.53 17.08 10.37
N LEU A 37 -5.83 16.01 10.75
CA LEU A 37 -6.34 14.64 10.66
C LEU A 37 -7.57 14.40 11.54
N LEU A 38 -7.61 14.98 12.75
CA LEU A 38 -8.81 14.97 13.58
C LEU A 38 -9.98 15.64 12.85
N ARG A 39 -9.78 16.84 12.28
CA ARG A 39 -10.84 17.54 11.53
C ARG A 39 -11.35 16.77 10.31
N LEU A 40 -10.47 16.04 9.63
CA LEU A 40 -10.82 15.18 8.49
C LEU A 40 -11.61 13.94 8.92
N THR A 41 -11.32 13.42 10.12
CA THR A 41 -11.90 12.17 10.62
C THR A 41 -13.11 12.37 11.54
N SER A 42 -13.32 13.57 12.08
CA SER A 42 -14.50 13.90 12.86
C SER A 42 -15.77 13.83 12.01
N GLU A 43 -16.74 13.02 12.44
CA GLU A 43 -18.13 13.08 11.99
C GLU A 43 -18.74 14.41 12.45
N SER A 44 -18.56 15.48 11.69
CA SER A 44 -19.51 16.58 11.78
C SER A 44 -20.73 16.14 10.99
N VAL A 45 -21.72 15.61 11.71
CA VAL A 45 -23.12 15.55 11.29
C VAL A 45 -23.52 16.98 10.95
N ASP A 46 -23.37 17.37 9.69
CA ASP A 46 -24.17 18.45 9.11
C ASP A 46 -24.29 18.24 7.61
N ASP A 47 -25.52 17.95 7.23
CA ASP A 47 -26.00 17.77 5.87
C ASP A 47 -25.79 19.07 5.08
N GLY A 48 -25.23 18.97 3.87
CA GLY A 48 -25.53 19.93 2.80
C GLY A 48 -24.43 20.88 2.32
N SER A 49 -23.29 21.06 3.00
CA SER A 49 -22.25 22.00 2.48
C SER A 49 -20.78 21.68 2.78
N GLY A 50 -20.46 20.64 3.58
CA GLY A 50 -19.11 20.46 4.13
C GLY A 50 -18.14 19.55 3.36
N ILE A 51 -18.60 18.84 2.33
CA ILE A 51 -17.84 17.71 1.74
C ILE A 51 -16.81 18.18 0.70
N THR A 52 -17.13 19.20 -0.11
CA THR A 52 -16.18 19.84 -1.04
C THR A 52 -15.16 20.72 -0.33
N ALA A 53 -15.54 21.36 0.78
CA ALA A 53 -14.62 22.15 1.61
C ALA A 53 -13.54 21.29 2.29
N ARG A 54 -13.87 20.04 2.66
CA ARG A 54 -12.91 19.09 3.24
C ARG A 54 -11.90 18.56 2.23
N ALA A 55 -12.32 18.34 0.98
CA ALA A 55 -11.42 17.93 -0.10
C ALA A 55 -10.38 19.01 -0.46
N GLY A 56 -10.61 20.27 -0.09
CA GLY A 56 -9.65 21.38 -0.24
C GLY A 56 -8.71 21.60 0.95
N LEU A 57 -8.79 20.80 2.03
CA LEU A 57 -7.93 20.96 3.20
C LEU A 57 -6.54 20.35 3.02
N LEU A 58 -6.42 19.37 2.11
CA LEU A 58 -5.17 18.73 1.76
C LEU A 58 -4.65 19.30 0.45
N THR A 59 -3.33 19.45 0.35
CA THR A 59 -2.66 19.67 -0.92
C THR A 59 -2.86 18.45 -1.84
N SER A 60 -2.61 18.61 -3.14
CA SER A 60 -2.67 17.49 -4.10
C SER A 60 -1.73 16.35 -3.71
N GLU A 61 -0.54 16.68 -3.22
CA GLU A 61 0.46 15.70 -2.77
C GLU A 61 -0.01 14.94 -1.52
N GLU A 62 -0.53 15.66 -0.51
CA GLU A 62 -1.10 15.04 0.69
C GLU A 62 -2.31 14.17 0.36
N THR A 63 -3.15 14.59 -0.59
CA THR A 63 -4.29 13.81 -1.06
C THR A 63 -3.82 12.49 -1.66
N VAL A 64 -2.79 12.50 -2.51
CA VAL A 64 -2.21 11.29 -3.09
C VAL A 64 -1.63 10.37 -2.01
N ARG A 65 -0.87 10.92 -1.05
CA ARG A 65 -0.29 10.14 0.05
C ARG A 65 -1.38 9.48 0.91
N VAL A 66 -2.39 10.24 1.33
CA VAL A 66 -3.48 9.72 2.16
C VAL A 66 -4.30 8.69 1.40
N SER A 67 -4.61 8.93 0.13
CA SER A 67 -5.34 7.97 -0.71
C SER A 67 -4.56 6.67 -0.90
N GLY A 68 -3.26 6.76 -1.18
CA GLY A 68 -2.40 5.59 -1.29
C GLY A 68 -2.24 4.82 0.02
N LEU A 69 -2.25 5.49 1.16
CA LEU A 69 -2.22 4.84 2.48
C LEU A 69 -3.54 4.14 2.79
N VAL A 70 -4.67 4.84 2.62
CA VAL A 70 -6.01 4.28 2.88
C VAL A 70 -6.28 3.07 2.01
N ALA A 71 -5.99 3.17 0.71
CA ALA A 71 -6.14 2.04 -0.22
C ALA A 71 -5.34 0.82 0.24
N ARG A 72 -4.10 1.02 0.72
CA ARG A 72 -3.27 -0.07 1.25
C ARG A 72 -3.82 -0.66 2.54
N LEU A 73 -4.33 0.17 3.45
CA LEU A 73 -4.90 -0.27 4.73
C LEU A 73 -6.23 -1.01 4.57
N THR A 74 -7.05 -0.64 3.59
CA THR A 74 -8.38 -1.24 3.38
C THR A 74 -8.34 -2.43 2.43
N ALA A 75 -7.66 -2.30 1.29
CA ALA A 75 -7.59 -3.38 0.29
C ALA A 75 -6.60 -4.47 0.70
N GLY A 76 -5.46 -4.09 1.30
CA GLY A 76 -4.37 -5.03 1.60
C GLY A 76 -4.72 -6.11 2.62
N SER A 77 -5.65 -5.82 3.54
CA SER A 77 -6.03 -6.76 4.61
C SER A 77 -6.87 -7.96 4.14
N GLY A 78 -7.49 -7.88 2.96
CA GLY A 78 -8.30 -8.96 2.39
C GLY A 78 -7.59 -9.84 1.37
N VAL A 79 -6.34 -9.52 1.03
CA VAL A 79 -5.58 -10.27 0.01
C VAL A 79 -4.93 -11.48 0.66
N ASP A 80 -5.25 -12.67 0.16
CA ASP A 80 -4.60 -13.93 0.54
C ASP A 80 -3.08 -13.83 0.38
N ASP A 81 -2.33 -14.35 1.36
CA ASP A 81 -0.87 -14.23 1.41
C ASP A 81 -0.19 -14.84 0.18
N ASP A 82 -0.74 -15.92 -0.39
CA ASP A 82 -0.23 -16.55 -1.60
C ASP A 82 -0.46 -15.63 -2.81
N ILE A 83 -1.65 -15.04 -2.92
CA ILE A 83 -1.96 -14.07 -3.98
C ILE A 83 -1.00 -12.88 -3.88
N ARG A 84 -0.77 -12.37 -2.67
CA ARG A 84 0.16 -11.25 -2.44
C ARG A 84 1.58 -11.61 -2.86
N LEU A 85 2.07 -12.80 -2.49
CA LEU A 85 3.41 -13.25 -2.88
C LEU A 85 3.53 -13.35 -4.40
N ARG A 86 2.58 -14.02 -5.06
CA ARG A 86 2.62 -14.17 -6.52
C ARG A 86 2.60 -12.81 -7.21
N SER A 87 1.73 -11.88 -6.79
CA SER A 87 1.68 -10.54 -7.38
C SER A 87 2.99 -9.75 -7.18
N ILE A 88 3.68 -9.92 -6.06
CA ILE A 88 5.02 -9.33 -5.87
C ILE A 88 6.00 -9.92 -6.88
N LEU A 89 6.06 -11.24 -7.01
CA LEU A 89 6.96 -11.91 -7.94
C LEU A 89 6.66 -11.53 -9.39
N GLU A 90 5.39 -11.52 -9.79
CA GLU A 90 4.93 -11.06 -11.11
C GLU A 90 5.34 -9.61 -11.38
N THR A 91 5.25 -8.73 -10.39
CA THR A 91 5.70 -7.34 -10.56
C THR A 91 7.21 -7.28 -10.78
N LEU A 92 7.99 -8.01 -9.98
CA LEU A 92 9.44 -8.10 -10.12
C LEU A 92 9.84 -8.66 -11.49
N THR A 93 9.13 -9.67 -12.01
CA THR A 93 9.50 -10.33 -13.27
C THR A 93 8.93 -9.63 -14.51
N CYS A 94 7.66 -9.22 -14.48
CA CYS A 94 6.97 -8.69 -15.66
C CYS A 94 7.09 -7.18 -15.80
N THR A 95 7.18 -6.43 -14.69
CA THR A 95 7.29 -4.96 -14.73
C THR A 95 8.74 -4.49 -14.58
N LEU A 96 9.50 -5.13 -13.69
CA LEU A 96 10.88 -4.76 -13.40
C LEU A 96 11.91 -5.67 -14.11
N GLU A 97 11.43 -6.58 -14.97
CA GLU A 97 12.24 -7.44 -15.84
C GLU A 97 13.31 -8.29 -15.12
N LEU A 98 13.15 -8.53 -13.81
CA LEU A 98 14.03 -9.45 -13.09
C LEU A 98 13.76 -10.89 -13.51
N THR A 99 14.81 -11.66 -13.74
CA THR A 99 14.65 -13.11 -13.94
C THR A 99 14.46 -13.82 -12.59
N PRO A 100 13.86 -15.03 -12.56
CA PRO A 100 13.83 -15.86 -11.36
C PRO A 100 15.22 -16.08 -10.75
N THR A 101 16.25 -16.21 -11.60
CA THR A 101 17.66 -16.29 -11.17
C THR A 101 18.14 -15.02 -10.47
N ASN A 102 17.76 -13.82 -10.94
CA ASN A 102 18.10 -12.58 -10.25
C ASN A 102 17.42 -12.51 -8.88
N ILE A 103 16.14 -12.88 -8.80
CA ILE A 103 15.38 -12.89 -7.55
C ILE A 103 16.00 -13.91 -6.57
N ALA A 104 16.32 -15.11 -7.03
CA ALA A 104 17.01 -16.13 -6.24
C ALA A 104 18.35 -15.62 -5.68
N ALA A 105 19.17 -14.98 -6.51
CA ALA A 105 20.45 -14.42 -6.08
C ALA A 105 20.29 -13.28 -5.06
N LEU A 106 19.32 -12.39 -5.26
CA LEU A 106 19.08 -11.24 -4.38
C LEU A 106 18.39 -11.61 -3.07
N THR A 107 17.58 -12.67 -3.08
CA THR A 107 16.87 -13.15 -1.89
C THR A 107 17.60 -14.28 -1.18
N GLY A 108 18.59 -14.92 -1.79
CA GLY A 108 19.21 -16.14 -1.27
C GLY A 108 18.23 -17.31 -1.14
N ILE A 109 17.16 -17.32 -1.93
CA ILE A 109 16.21 -18.42 -2.05
C ILE A 109 16.57 -19.25 -3.29
N ASP A 110 16.37 -20.56 -3.24
CA ASP A 110 16.64 -21.43 -4.38
C ASP A 110 15.77 -21.05 -5.60
N VAL A 111 16.37 -21.07 -6.79
CA VAL A 111 15.69 -20.65 -8.02
C VAL A 111 14.48 -21.53 -8.34
N ALA A 112 14.52 -22.83 -8.05
CA ALA A 112 13.38 -23.70 -8.28
C ALA A 112 12.21 -23.36 -7.34
N ALA A 113 12.50 -22.87 -6.12
CA ALA A 113 11.46 -22.39 -5.22
C ALA A 113 10.87 -21.05 -5.68
N VAL A 114 11.66 -20.17 -6.29
CA VAL A 114 11.17 -18.93 -6.92
C VAL A 114 10.27 -19.27 -8.11
N ASP A 115 10.70 -20.18 -8.99
CA ASP A 115 9.92 -20.62 -10.15
C ASP A 115 8.62 -21.31 -9.74
N ALA A 116 8.65 -22.19 -8.72
CA ALA A 116 7.46 -22.81 -8.17
C ALA A 116 6.48 -21.76 -7.62
N ALA A 117 6.97 -20.79 -6.84
CA ALA A 117 6.12 -19.73 -6.27
C ALA A 117 5.51 -18.80 -7.32
N LEU A 118 6.16 -18.60 -8.48
CA LEU A 118 5.59 -17.84 -9.60
C LEU A 118 4.36 -18.54 -10.21
N HIS A 119 4.33 -19.87 -10.19
CA HIS A 119 3.19 -20.64 -10.70
C HIS A 119 2.11 -20.80 -9.63
N ASP A 120 2.48 -21.43 -8.51
CA ASP A 120 1.63 -21.57 -7.32
C ASP A 120 2.49 -21.50 -6.05
N PRO A 121 2.37 -20.42 -5.25
CA PRO A 121 3.04 -20.31 -3.95
C PRO A 121 2.81 -21.50 -3.02
N ARG A 122 1.69 -22.20 -3.14
CA ARG A 122 1.34 -23.34 -2.27
C ARG A 122 2.19 -24.58 -2.51
N ASP A 123 2.87 -24.64 -3.65
CA ASP A 123 3.81 -25.72 -3.96
C ASP A 123 5.15 -25.55 -3.23
N VAL A 124 5.37 -24.40 -2.58
CA VAL A 124 6.58 -24.09 -1.82
C VAL A 124 6.34 -24.32 -0.33
N ALA A 125 7.31 -24.96 0.33
CA ALA A 125 7.28 -25.17 1.77
C ALA A 125 7.06 -23.85 2.54
N MET A 126 6.26 -23.90 3.61
CA MET A 126 5.80 -22.70 4.33
C MET A 126 6.94 -21.76 4.77
N ASP A 127 8.04 -22.29 5.30
CA ASP A 127 9.20 -21.49 5.73
C ASP A 127 9.88 -20.79 4.55
N THR A 128 10.06 -21.49 3.44
CA THR A 128 10.63 -20.93 2.21
C THR A 128 9.71 -19.89 1.59
N ARG A 129 8.40 -20.16 1.57
CA ARG A 129 7.38 -19.23 1.09
C ARG A 129 7.35 -17.95 1.92
N TYR A 130 7.40 -18.07 3.25
CA TYR A 130 7.48 -16.93 4.15
C TYR A 130 8.76 -16.11 3.93
N ALA A 131 9.92 -16.77 3.86
CA ALA A 131 11.20 -16.12 3.61
C ALA A 131 11.20 -15.39 2.25
N LEU A 132 10.67 -16.02 1.21
CA LEU A 132 10.53 -15.43 -0.11
C LEU A 132 9.61 -14.22 -0.09
N ALA A 133 8.46 -14.30 0.58
CA ALA A 133 7.53 -13.17 0.70
C ALA A 133 8.15 -11.94 1.36
N VAL A 134 8.85 -12.13 2.47
CA VAL A 134 9.53 -11.02 3.15
C VAL A 134 10.61 -10.40 2.26
N ARG A 135 11.48 -11.23 1.67
CA ARG A 135 12.63 -10.76 0.89
C ARG A 135 12.21 -10.16 -0.45
N ALA A 136 11.25 -10.76 -1.15
CA ALA A 136 10.71 -10.22 -2.38
C ALA A 136 9.94 -8.91 -2.15
N SER A 137 9.20 -8.79 -1.04
CA SER A 137 8.56 -7.52 -0.65
C SER A 137 9.60 -6.43 -0.41
N TYR A 138 10.71 -6.74 0.25
CA TYR A 138 11.81 -5.80 0.41
C TYR A 138 12.40 -5.37 -0.95
N LEU A 139 12.65 -6.30 -1.86
CA LEU A 139 13.14 -5.99 -3.21
C LEU A 139 12.18 -5.07 -3.97
N LEU A 140 10.87 -5.36 -3.92
CA LEU A 140 9.88 -4.51 -4.58
C LEU A 140 9.88 -3.08 -4.03
N HIS A 141 9.99 -2.92 -2.71
CA HIS A 141 10.10 -1.59 -2.10
C HIS A 141 11.40 -0.89 -2.51
N ALA A 142 12.54 -1.57 -2.47
CA ALA A 142 13.83 -1.00 -2.86
C ALA A 142 13.85 -0.53 -4.33
N MET A 143 13.21 -1.30 -5.22
CA MET A 143 13.04 -0.89 -6.63
C MET A 143 12.08 0.29 -6.77
N GLY A 144 11.00 0.32 -5.97
CA GLY A 144 10.07 1.45 -5.90
C GLY A 144 10.73 2.75 -5.44
N ASP A 145 11.62 2.69 -4.45
CA ASP A 145 12.36 3.85 -3.93
C ASP A 145 13.36 4.41 -4.96
N ALA A 146 13.86 3.56 -5.87
CA ALA A 146 14.74 3.96 -6.95
C ALA A 146 13.97 4.52 -8.18
N ALA A 147 12.64 4.37 -8.22
CA ALA A 147 11.84 4.85 -9.33
C ALA A 147 11.93 6.39 -9.44
N PRO A 148 11.96 6.94 -10.67
CA PRO A 148 12.04 8.38 -10.85
C PRO A 148 10.81 9.06 -10.24
N SER A 149 11.05 10.08 -9.40
CA SER A 149 9.97 10.92 -8.89
C SER A 149 9.20 11.52 -10.07
N PRO A 150 7.84 11.49 -10.05
CA PRO A 150 7.06 12.14 -11.09
C PRO A 150 7.45 13.61 -11.14
N GLN A 151 8.09 14.02 -12.24
CA GLN A 151 8.43 15.42 -12.47
C GLN A 151 7.12 16.22 -12.50
N VAL A 152 6.97 17.14 -11.56
CA VAL A 152 5.94 18.19 -11.62
C VAL A 152 6.24 19.03 -12.86
N ARG A 153 5.48 18.81 -13.94
CA ARG A 153 5.41 19.71 -15.09
C ARG A 153 4.24 20.66 -14.90
#